data_AF-A0AAJ2AJX9-F1
#
_entry.id   AF-A0AAJ2AJX9-F1
#
_cell.length_a   1.000
_cell.length_b   1.000
_cell.length_c   1.000
_cell.angle_alpha   90.00
_cell.angle_beta   90.00
_cell.angle_gamma   90.00
#
_symmetry.space_group_name_H-M   'P 1'
#
loop_
_entity.id
_entity.type
_entity.pdbx_description
1 polymer ?
#
loop_
_entity_poly.entity_id
_entity_poly.type
_entity_poly.pdbx_seq_one_letter_code
_entity_poly.pdbx_strand_id
1 'polypeptide(L)'
;MSNNISTVRQHLLDTLADLRNRENPMEVERARAVADVARVLVDSAKVEVDFIKASGATGSDFMLPDDEEKQPQLPSGITGIRRHQIK
;
A
#
# COMPACT_ATOMS: atom_id res chain seq x y z
N MET A 1 10.75 5.32 -8.12
CA MET A 1 9.64 5.49 -7.16
C MET A 1 8.51 4.61 -7.65
N SER A 2 8.05 3.71 -6.81
CA SER A 2 6.88 2.88 -7.07
C SER A 2 5.63 3.54 -6.52
N ASN A 3 4.52 3.43 -7.26
CA ASN A 3 3.24 4.00 -6.88
C ASN A 3 2.42 2.96 -6.10
N ASN A 4 2.97 2.46 -4.99
CA ASN A 4 2.31 1.49 -4.11
C ASN A 4 1.90 2.12 -2.77
N ILE A 5 1.09 1.38 -1.99
CA ILE A 5 0.58 1.84 -0.70
C ILE A 5 1.69 2.18 0.32
N SER A 6 2.86 1.54 0.21
CA SER A 6 4.00 1.80 1.09
C SER A 6 4.60 3.19 0.83
N THR A 7 4.76 3.58 -0.44
CA THR A 7 5.20 4.93 -0.82
C THR A 7 4.22 6.00 -0.36
N VAL A 8 2.91 5.75 -0.50
CA VAL A 8 1.87 6.68 -0.01
C VAL A 8 1.96 6.85 1.51
N ARG A 9 2.11 5.74 2.26
CA ARG A 9 2.27 5.77 3.71
C ARG A 9 3.52 6.54 4.13
N GLN A 10 4.63 6.35 3.43
CA GLN A 10 5.87 7.08 3.70
C GLN A 10 5.67 8.59 3.55
N HIS A 11 5.10 9.05 2.44
CA HIS A 11 4.85 10.48 2.23
C HIS A 11 3.92 11.10 3.28
N LEU A 12 2.93 10.35 3.77
CA LEU A 12 2.08 10.81 4.87
C LEU A 12 2.84 10.96 6.20
N LEU A 13 3.74 10.02 6.49
CA LEU A 13 4.59 10.10 7.69
C LEU A 13 5.57 11.28 7.58
N ASP A 14 6.13 11.52 6.40
CA ASP A 14 7.00 12.67 6.14
C ASP A 14 6.23 13.99 6.33
N THR A 15 5.01 14.06 5.81
CA THR A 15 4.11 15.22 5.99
C THR A 15 3.83 15.50 7.48
N LEU A 16 3.64 14.44 8.28
CA LEU A 16 3.47 14.58 9.74
C LEU A 16 4.75 15.07 10.42
N ALA A 17 5.92 14.64 9.95
CA ALA A 17 7.20 15.12 10.46
C ALA A 17 7.40 16.62 10.14
N ASP A 18 7.06 17.03 8.92
CA ASP A 18 7.15 18.42 8.46
C ASP A 18 6.19 19.35 9.20
N LEU A 19 4.97 18.88 9.54
CA LEU A 19 4.05 19.63 10.39
C LEU A 19 4.56 19.84 11.81
N ARG A 20 5.36 18.90 12.33
CA ARG A 20 5.94 18.97 13.69
C ARG A 20 7.24 19.78 13.71
N ASN A 21 7.79 20.15 12.55
CA ASN A 21 9.03 20.91 12.47
C ASN A 21 8.81 22.32 13.05
N ARG A 22 9.56 22.68 14.10
CA ARG A 22 9.45 23.99 14.75
C ARG A 22 10.26 25.09 14.06
N GLU A 23 11.28 24.72 13.29
CA GLU A 23 12.17 25.66 12.61
C GLU A 23 11.61 26.06 11.24
N ASN A 24 11.02 25.10 10.53
CA ASN A 24 10.38 25.32 9.23
C ASN A 24 9.13 24.44 9.10
N PRO A 25 8.03 24.81 9.78
CA PRO A 25 6.77 24.07 9.70
C PRO A 25 6.16 24.16 8.31
N MET A 26 5.59 23.05 7.83
CA MET A 26 4.77 23.09 6.62
C MET A 26 3.48 23.89 6.84
N GLU A 27 3.02 24.57 5.78
CA GLU A 27 1.73 25.24 5.76
C GLU A 27 0.55 24.26 5.97
N VAL A 28 -0.39 24.63 6.85
CA VAL A 28 -1.53 23.78 7.22
C VAL A 28 -2.44 23.47 6.04
N GLU A 29 -2.69 24.43 5.14
CA GLU A 29 -3.54 24.23 3.95
C GLU A 29 -2.92 23.20 2.99
N ARG A 30 -1.59 23.24 2.82
CA ARG A 30 -0.86 22.22 2.06
C ARG A 30 -1.01 20.85 2.69
N ALA A 31 -0.89 20.77 4.02
CA ALA A 31 -1.08 19.52 4.75
C ALA A 31 -2.49 18.94 4.56
N ARG A 32 -3.50 19.81 4.58
CA ARG A 32 -4.89 19.43 4.36
C ARG A 32 -5.09 18.88 2.95
N ALA A 33 -4.54 19.53 1.93
CA ALA A 33 -4.59 19.04 0.56
C ALA A 33 -3.94 17.66 0.41
N VAL A 34 -2.79 17.42 1.05
CA VAL A 34 -2.13 16.10 1.07
C VAL A 34 -3.01 15.05 1.73
N ALA A 35 -3.62 15.38 2.89
CA ALA A 35 -4.51 14.47 3.60
C ALA A 35 -5.75 14.09 2.78
N ASP A 36 -6.31 15.04 2.01
CA ASP A 36 -7.47 14.80 1.17
C ASP A 36 -7.13 13.87 -0.02
N VAL A 37 -6.00 14.09 -0.70
CA VAL A 37 -5.52 13.19 -1.76
C VAL A 37 -5.25 11.79 -1.22
N ALA A 38 -4.63 11.70 -0.04
CA ALA A 38 -4.36 10.42 0.60
C ALA A 38 -5.64 9.65 0.95
N ARG A 39 -6.71 10.34 1.37
CA ARG A 39 -8.00 9.71 1.64
C ARG A 39 -8.56 9.05 0.38
N VAL A 40 -8.52 9.75 -0.76
CA VAL A 40 -8.95 9.20 -2.06
C VAL A 40 -8.13 7.96 -2.45
N LEU A 41 -6.81 7.99 -2.24
CA LEU A 41 -5.95 6.84 -2.51
C LEU A 41 -6.29 5.63 -1.61
N VAL A 42 -6.53 5.86 -0.32
CA VAL A 42 -6.94 4.79 0.61
C VAL A 42 -8.30 4.22 0.22
N ASP A 43 -9.24 5.05 -0.23
CA ASP A 43 -10.54 4.57 -0.69
C ASP A 43 -10.43 3.76 -1.99
N SER A 44 -9.54 4.14 -2.93
CA SER A 44 -9.20 3.31 -4.09
C SER A 44 -8.63 1.95 -3.66
N ALA A 45 -7.73 1.96 -2.67
CA ALA A 45 -7.14 0.77 -2.09
C ALA A 45 -8.23 -0.19 -1.53
N LYS A 46 -9.23 0.34 -0.83
CA LYS A 46 -10.35 -0.48 -0.30
C LYS A 46 -11.14 -1.16 -1.41
N VAL A 47 -11.43 -0.44 -2.50
CA VAL A 47 -12.14 -1.02 -3.66
C VAL A 47 -11.33 -2.17 -4.27
N GLU A 48 -10.00 -2.04 -4.32
CA GLU A 48 -9.15 -3.15 -4.77
C GLU A 48 -9.19 -4.36 -3.82
N VAL A 49 -9.19 -4.15 -2.51
CA VAL A 49 -9.38 -5.24 -1.53
C VAL A 49 -10.71 -5.95 -1.76
N ASP A 50 -11.77 -5.19 -1.98
CA ASP A 50 -13.11 -5.75 -2.21
C ASP A 50 -13.17 -6.51 -3.54
N PHE A 51 -12.50 -6.02 -4.58
CA PHE A 51 -12.32 -6.74 -5.83
C PHE A 51 -11.56 -8.06 -5.64
N ILE A 52 -10.45 -8.07 -4.89
CA ILE A 52 -9.67 -9.28 -4.58
C ILE A 52 -10.56 -10.31 -3.86
N LYS A 53 -11.30 -9.88 -2.83
CA LYS A 53 -12.21 -10.76 -2.08
C LYS A 53 -13.32 -11.34 -2.95
N ALA A 54 -13.89 -10.54 -3.86
CA ALA A 54 -15.00 -10.96 -4.72
C ALA A 54 -14.54 -11.87 -5.87
N SER A 55 -13.35 -11.65 -6.41
CA SER A 55 -12.81 -12.39 -7.55
C SER A 55 -12.01 -13.64 -7.17
N GLY A 56 -11.57 -13.75 -5.91
CA GLY A 56 -10.62 -14.77 -5.48
C GLY A 56 -9.21 -14.54 -6.01
N ALA A 57 -8.90 -13.34 -6.51
CA ALA A 57 -7.56 -12.96 -6.92
C ALA A 57 -6.59 -13.00 -5.73
N THR A 58 -5.31 -13.19 -6.00
CA THR A 58 -4.29 -13.40 -4.95
C THR A 58 -3.60 -12.10 -4.49
N GLY A 59 -3.87 -10.96 -5.15
CA GLY A 59 -3.30 -9.66 -4.80
C GLY A 59 -3.62 -8.57 -5.83
N SER A 60 -3.22 -7.33 -5.53
CA SER A 60 -3.23 -6.20 -6.47
C SER A 60 -1.87 -5.52 -6.53
N ASP A 61 -1.54 -4.96 -7.69
CA ASP A 61 -0.26 -4.27 -7.92
C ASP A 61 -0.09 -3.01 -7.05
N PHE A 62 -1.17 -2.43 -6.51
CA PHE A 62 -1.09 -1.29 -5.58
C PHE A 62 -0.78 -1.71 -4.14
N MET A 63 -1.24 -2.89 -3.73
CA MET A 63 -1.11 -3.40 -2.36
C MET A 63 0.18 -4.19 -2.12
N LEU A 64 0.76 -4.75 -3.17
CA LEU A 64 1.99 -5.53 -3.08
C LEU A 64 3.21 -4.59 -2.97
N PRO A 65 4.09 -4.78 -1.97
CA PRO A 65 5.41 -4.16 -1.96
C PRO A 65 6.21 -4.62 -3.18
N ASP A 66 7.05 -3.75 -3.77
CA ASP A 66 7.83 -4.10 -4.97
C ASP A 66 8.76 -5.30 -4.78
N ASP A 67 9.13 -5.59 -3.52
CA ASP A 67 10.02 -6.68 -3.13
C ASP A 67 9.31 -8.03 -2.93
N GLU A 68 7.96 -8.07 -2.97
CA GLU A 68 7.24 -9.33 -2.97
C GLU A 68 7.13 -9.88 -4.39
N GLU A 69 7.97 -10.89 -4.70
CA GLU A 69 7.79 -11.74 -5.88
C GLU A 69 6.32 -12.18 -5.94
N LYS A 70 5.62 -11.84 -7.04
CA LYS A 70 4.25 -12.31 -7.31
C LYS A 70 4.22 -13.81 -7.08
N GLN A 71 3.67 -14.23 -5.93
CA GLN A 71 3.67 -15.64 -5.57
C GLN A 71 2.99 -16.38 -6.73
N PRO A 72 3.59 -17.46 -7.26
CA PRO A 72 3.01 -18.18 -8.37
C PRO A 72 1.60 -18.61 -7.97
N GLN A 73 0.61 -18.13 -8.74
CA GLN A 73 -0.79 -18.42 -8.48
C GLN A 73 -0.94 -19.95 -8.41
N LEU A 74 -1.49 -20.41 -7.30
CA LEU A 74 -1.69 -21.84 -7.10
C LEU A 74 -2.74 -22.35 -8.09
N PRO A 75 -2.55 -23.53 -8.70
CA PRO A 75 -3.59 -24.21 -9.45
C PRO A 75 -4.88 -24.33 -8.63
N SER A 76 -6.01 -24.28 -9.33
CA SER A 76 -7.34 -24.42 -8.71
C SER A 76 -7.42 -25.69 -7.85
N GLY A 77 -7.86 -25.54 -6.59
CA GLY A 77 -7.98 -26.65 -5.63
C GLY A 77 -6.83 -26.81 -4.64
N ILE A 78 -5.75 -26.03 -4.74
CA ILE A 78 -4.66 -26.05 -3.74
C ILE A 78 -4.83 -24.90 -2.75
N THR A 79 -4.97 -25.22 -1.46
CA THR A 79 -5.17 -24.24 -0.38
C THR A 79 -3.88 -23.79 0.32
N GLY A 80 -2.75 -24.46 0.08
CA GLY A 80 -1.45 -24.06 0.61
C GLY A 80 -0.30 -24.98 0.20
N ILE A 81 0.94 -24.47 0.26
CA ILE A 81 2.18 -25.23 0.03
C ILE A 81 3.07 -25.10 1.26
N ARG A 82 3.62 -26.21 1.76
CA ARG A 82 4.72 -26.23 2.73
C ARG A 82 6.04 -26.50 2.01
N ARG A 83 6.96 -25.52 1.98
CA ARG A 83 8.31 -25.70 1.42
C ARG A 83 9.31 -26.00 2.55
N HIS A 84 10.07 -27.07 2.39
CA HIS A 84 11.23 -27.36 3.23
C HIS A 84 12.49 -26.96 2.46
N GLN A 85 13.31 -26.11 3.05
CA GLN A 85 14.60 -25.73 2.47
C GLN A 85 15.70 -26.52 3.17
N ILE A 86 16.62 -27.07 2.37
CA ILE A 86 17.88 -27.63 2.87
C ILE A 86 18.90 -26.49 2.89
N LYS A 87 19.66 -26.41 3.99
CA LYS A 87 20.76 -25.47 4.16
C LYS A 87 22.00 -25.92 3.39
#